data_AF-A0A1E3P8F0-F1
#
_entry.id   AF-A0A1E3P8F0-F1
#
_cell.length_a   1.000
_cell.length_b   1.000
_cell.length_c   1.000
_cell.angle_alpha   90.00
_cell.angle_beta   90.00
_cell.angle_gamma   90.00
#
_symmetry.space_group_name_H-M   'P 1'
#
loop_
_entity.id
_entity.type
_entity.pdbx_description
1 polymer ?
#
loop_
_entity_poly.entity_id
_entity_poly.type
_entity_poly.pdbx_seq_one_letter_code
_entity_poly.pdbx_strand_id
1 'polypeptide(L)'
;MAYSSLKVAELKEELTKRNLPTDGTKPQLIAKLEEDDSKKSSEGAATEEPIAGEEEPKQEELLEEEGGDAEQKQEETETPATESKKEDELTPEERKATAIEFLNKKIQRAKKFGTEEDVEEIKKSLQRVEKFGVELGTSLAREIGLTSKENLDGRRRHHNNHRGNRKFRGRGRR
;
A
#
# COMPACT_ATOMS: atom_id res chain seq x y z
N MET A 1 -21.02 1.44 -26.37
CA MET A 1 -21.01 0.09 -25.76
C MET A 1 -21.29 0.23 -24.26
N ALA A 2 -21.78 -0.80 -23.56
CA ALA A 2 -22.04 -0.71 -22.12
C ALA A 2 -20.86 -1.27 -21.30
N TYR A 3 -20.00 -0.40 -20.79
CA TYR A 3 -18.78 -0.77 -20.05
C TYR A 3 -19.01 -1.04 -18.55
N SER A 4 -20.20 -0.71 -18.02
CA SER A 4 -20.55 -0.85 -16.60
C SER A 4 -20.59 -2.31 -16.12
N SER A 5 -20.88 -3.25 -17.00
CA SER A 5 -20.94 -4.70 -16.75
C SER A 5 -19.56 -5.35 -16.63
N LEU A 6 -18.50 -4.74 -17.17
CA LEU A 6 -17.15 -5.28 -17.18
C LEU A 6 -16.46 -5.15 -15.81
N LYS A 7 -15.51 -6.05 -15.55
CA LYS A 7 -14.65 -5.98 -14.36
C LYS A 7 -13.55 -4.94 -14.57
N VAL A 8 -12.96 -4.47 -13.47
CA VAL A 8 -11.86 -3.49 -13.52
C VAL A 8 -10.66 -4.00 -14.33
N ALA A 9 -10.37 -5.30 -14.27
CA ALA A 9 -9.31 -5.91 -15.08
C ALA A 9 -9.59 -5.77 -16.58
N GLU A 10 -10.80 -6.16 -17.02
CA GLU A 10 -11.25 -6.06 -18.42
C GLU A 10 -11.25 -4.59 -18.90
N LEU A 11 -11.73 -3.66 -18.07
CA LEU A 11 -11.69 -2.22 -18.39
C LEU A 11 -10.25 -1.70 -18.55
N LYS A 12 -9.31 -2.17 -17.74
CA LYS A 12 -7.90 -1.82 -17.89
C LYS A 12 -7.29 -2.40 -19.15
N GLU A 13 -7.64 -3.64 -19.51
CA GLU A 13 -7.20 -4.25 -20.77
C GLU A 13 -7.72 -3.49 -21.99
N GLU A 14 -8.96 -2.99 -21.95
CA GLU A 14 -9.50 -2.14 -23.03
C GLU A 14 -8.77 -0.80 -23.12
N LEU A 15 -8.46 -0.19 -21.97
CA LEU A 15 -7.68 1.05 -21.92
C LEU A 15 -6.25 0.85 -22.42
N THR A 16 -5.55 -0.24 -22.05
CA THR A 16 -4.20 -0.51 -22.58
C THR A 16 -4.21 -0.77 -24.08
N LYS A 17 -5.21 -1.51 -24.60
CA LYS A 17 -5.37 -1.73 -26.05
C LYS A 17 -5.55 -0.43 -26.83
N ARG A 18 -6.14 0.58 -26.21
CA ARG A 18 -6.37 1.92 -26.78
C ARG A 18 -5.28 2.93 -26.42
N ASN A 19 -4.22 2.50 -25.71
CA ASN A 19 -3.14 3.36 -25.19
C ASN A 19 -3.66 4.51 -24.30
N LEU A 20 -4.75 4.28 -23.56
CA LEU A 20 -5.33 5.21 -22.60
C LEU A 20 -4.83 4.93 -21.18
N PRO A 21 -4.76 5.95 -20.31
CA PRO A 21 -4.28 5.80 -18.94
C PRO A 21 -5.21 4.91 -18.09
N THR A 22 -4.65 3.87 -17.48
CA THR A 22 -5.37 2.85 -16.68
C THR A 22 -5.54 3.21 -15.20
N ASP A 23 -5.10 4.41 -14.80
CA ASP A 23 -5.23 4.90 -13.43
C ASP A 23 -6.65 5.41 -13.12
N GLY A 24 -7.18 5.01 -11.97
CA GLY A 24 -8.45 5.51 -11.46
C GLY A 24 -9.37 4.44 -10.87
N THR A 25 -10.51 4.90 -10.40
CA THR A 25 -11.62 4.04 -9.91
C THR A 25 -12.42 3.47 -11.07
N LYS A 26 -13.15 2.37 -10.87
CA LYS A 26 -14.00 1.73 -11.90
C LYS A 26 -14.85 2.73 -12.74
N PRO A 27 -15.58 3.69 -12.16
CA PRO A 27 -16.35 4.65 -12.95
C PRO A 27 -15.47 5.59 -13.80
N GLN A 28 -14.27 5.94 -13.34
CA GLN A 28 -13.34 6.76 -14.11
C GLN A 28 -12.76 6.01 -15.33
N LEU A 29 -12.52 4.70 -15.20
CA LEU A 29 -12.08 3.87 -16.31
C LEU A 29 -13.17 3.76 -17.39
N ILE A 30 -14.43 3.59 -16.95
CA ILE A 30 -15.60 3.57 -17.83
C ILE A 30 -15.73 4.91 -18.57
N ALA A 31 -15.68 6.03 -17.86
CA ALA A 31 -15.78 7.36 -18.46
C ALA A 31 -14.72 7.59 -19.54
N LYS A 32 -13.47 7.21 -19.31
CA LYS A 32 -12.40 7.33 -20.33
C LYS A 32 -12.69 6.52 -21.60
N LEU A 33 -13.20 5.29 -21.45
CA LEU A 33 -13.57 4.45 -22.60
C LEU A 33 -14.77 5.02 -23.37
N GLU A 34 -15.76 5.54 -22.65
CA GLU A 34 -16.94 6.19 -23.25
C GLU A 34 -16.57 7.50 -23.95
N GLU A 35 -15.68 8.31 -23.38
CA GLU A 35 -15.18 9.54 -24.00
C GLU A 35 -14.36 9.25 -25.26
N ASP A 36 -13.50 8.23 -25.24
CA ASP A 36 -12.72 7.80 -26.40
C ASP A 36 -13.62 7.27 -27.52
N ASP A 37 -14.61 6.43 -27.20
CA ASP A 37 -15.65 5.99 -28.14
C ASP A 37 -16.45 7.16 -28.71
N SER A 38 -16.83 8.12 -27.85
CA SER A 38 -17.61 9.29 -28.25
C SER A 38 -16.81 10.19 -29.19
N LYS A 39 -15.54 10.47 -28.86
CA LYS A 39 -14.62 11.24 -29.72
C LYS A 39 -14.40 10.56 -31.06
N LYS A 40 -14.10 9.26 -31.04
CA LYS A 40 -13.90 8.45 -32.25
C LYS A 40 -15.15 8.33 -33.11
N SER A 41 -16.34 8.36 -32.50
CA SER A 41 -17.62 8.41 -33.24
C SER A 41 -17.90 9.78 -33.86
N SER A 42 -17.31 10.85 -33.33
CA SER A 42 -17.45 12.22 -33.86
C SER A 42 -16.37 12.59 -34.89
N GLU A 43 -15.21 11.95 -34.87
CA GLU A 43 -14.11 12.20 -35.82
C GLU A 43 -14.24 11.43 -37.15
N GLY A 44 -15.30 10.63 -37.31
CA GLY A 44 -15.60 9.92 -38.56
C GLY A 44 -16.27 10.74 -39.67
N ALA A 45 -16.38 12.07 -39.53
CA ALA A 45 -17.14 12.91 -40.48
C ALA A 45 -16.49 14.29 -40.80
N ALA A 46 -15.15 14.39 -40.83
CA ALA A 46 -14.46 15.52 -41.46
C ALA A 46 -12.99 15.18 -41.82
N THR A 47 -12.81 14.70 -43.07
CA THR A 47 -11.83 15.16 -44.07
C THR A 47 -10.36 15.45 -43.66
N GLU A 48 -9.47 14.65 -44.26
CA GLU A 48 -8.14 14.94 -44.85
C GLU A 48 -6.91 15.34 -43.98
N GLU A 49 -5.90 14.46 -44.08
CA GLU A 49 -4.43 14.68 -43.97
C GLU A 49 -3.94 15.93 -44.75
N PRO A 50 -2.76 16.56 -44.43
CA PRO A 50 -1.47 15.87 -44.27
C PRO A 50 -0.41 16.42 -43.28
N ILE A 51 0.35 15.47 -42.72
CA ILE A 51 1.83 15.29 -42.78
C ILE A 51 2.78 16.40 -42.25
N ALA A 52 3.66 15.92 -41.35
CA ALA A 52 5.06 16.28 -41.08
C ALA A 52 5.43 17.59 -40.37
N GLY A 53 6.12 17.39 -39.24
CA GLY A 53 7.01 18.34 -38.59
C GLY A 53 7.92 17.56 -37.64
N GLU A 54 8.88 16.83 -38.20
CA GLU A 54 10.12 16.40 -37.52
C GLU A 54 10.87 17.62 -36.96
N GLU A 55 11.45 17.49 -35.77
CA GLU A 55 12.84 17.89 -35.42
C GLU A 55 13.11 17.74 -33.90
N GLU A 56 13.64 16.57 -33.49
CA GLU A 56 14.90 16.52 -32.72
C GLU A 56 16.04 16.85 -33.72
N PRO A 57 17.28 17.29 -33.36
CA PRO A 57 18.02 17.06 -32.10
C PRO A 57 18.99 18.20 -31.64
N LYS A 58 19.61 18.05 -30.46
CA LYS A 58 21.03 18.36 -30.10
C LYS A 58 21.19 18.45 -28.58
N GLN A 59 21.80 17.46 -27.93
CA GLN A 59 23.26 17.26 -27.72
C GLN A 59 23.88 18.32 -26.79
N GLU A 60 24.26 17.89 -25.57
CA GLU A 60 25.67 17.72 -25.10
C GLU A 60 26.22 19.07 -24.59
N GLU A 61 26.71 19.23 -23.36
CA GLU A 61 28.00 18.69 -22.91
C GLU A 61 28.24 18.93 -21.40
N LEU A 62 28.83 17.92 -20.77
CA LEU A 62 29.92 17.94 -19.77
C LEU A 62 29.80 18.75 -18.46
N LEU A 63 29.89 18.00 -17.34
CA LEU A 63 31.10 17.99 -16.49
C LEU A 63 31.09 16.73 -15.59
N GLU A 64 31.90 15.74 -15.99
CA GLU A 64 32.51 14.74 -15.13
C GLU A 64 33.72 15.33 -14.39
N GLU A 65 34.23 14.53 -13.43
CA GLU A 65 35.50 14.64 -12.67
C GLU A 65 35.46 15.50 -11.38
N GLU A 66 36.04 15.11 -10.25
CA GLU A 66 36.64 13.87 -9.72
C GLU A 66 37.06 14.18 -8.27
N GLY A 67 37.31 13.15 -7.45
CA GLY A 67 38.14 13.20 -6.21
C GLY A 67 37.39 13.62 -4.94
N GLY A 68 37.22 12.78 -3.91
CA GLY A 68 38.25 12.02 -3.16
C GLY A 68 38.61 12.84 -1.91
N ASP A 69 38.57 12.36 -0.65
CA ASP A 69 39.17 11.14 -0.12
C ASP A 69 38.80 10.95 1.39
N ALA A 70 38.82 9.69 1.84
CA ALA A 70 39.03 9.14 3.20
C ALA A 70 38.19 9.64 4.41
N GLU A 71 37.69 8.78 5.32
CA GLU A 71 38.42 7.68 5.95
C GLU A 71 37.49 6.55 6.46
N GLN A 72 37.89 5.33 6.12
CA GLN A 72 37.36 4.06 6.61
C GLN A 72 37.71 3.85 8.09
N LYS A 73 36.84 3.17 8.83
CA LYS A 73 37.28 2.29 9.92
C LYS A 73 36.40 1.06 10.02
N GLN A 74 36.85 0.00 9.36
CA GLN A 74 36.56 -1.38 9.70
C GLN A 74 37.60 -1.83 10.72
N GLU A 75 37.17 -2.45 11.83
CA GLU A 75 37.87 -3.61 12.37
C GLU A 75 36.89 -4.44 13.20
N GLU A 76 36.90 -5.74 12.91
CA GLU A 76 36.07 -6.82 13.42
C GLU A 76 36.40 -7.15 14.89
N THR A 77 35.47 -7.78 15.58
CA THR A 77 35.78 -8.99 16.37
C THR A 77 34.55 -9.87 16.46
N GLU A 78 34.81 -11.17 16.32
CA GLU A 78 33.91 -12.22 15.90
C GLU A 78 32.86 -12.67 16.93
N THR A 79 31.87 -13.34 16.33
CA THR A 79 30.82 -14.21 16.89
C THR A 79 31.33 -15.29 17.87
N PRO A 80 30.42 -15.96 18.60
CA PRO A 80 29.97 -17.24 18.05
C PRO A 80 28.45 -17.50 18.15
N ALA A 81 27.98 -18.08 17.05
CA ALA A 81 26.84 -18.97 16.87
C ALA A 81 26.03 -19.41 18.11
N THR A 82 24.70 -19.21 18.01
CA THR A 82 23.75 -20.31 18.22
C THR A 82 22.81 -20.36 17.04
N GLU A 83 23.11 -21.31 16.16
CA GLU A 83 22.33 -21.73 15.02
C GLU A 83 21.36 -22.84 15.49
N SER A 84 20.05 -22.62 15.32
CA SER A 84 19.07 -23.71 15.30
C SER A 84 17.80 -23.30 14.53
N LYS A 85 17.76 -23.72 13.26
CA LYS A 85 16.63 -24.16 12.40
C LYS A 85 15.32 -23.32 12.43
N LYS A 86 14.97 -22.62 11.35
CA LYS A 86 14.22 -23.08 10.14
C LYS A 86 12.86 -23.71 10.50
N GLU A 87 11.70 -23.35 9.95
CA GLU A 87 11.25 -22.54 8.81
C GLU A 87 9.72 -22.42 9.04
N ASP A 88 9.13 -21.22 8.97
CA ASP A 88 7.68 -20.92 8.75
C ASP A 88 7.33 -19.44 9.04
N GLU A 89 8.33 -18.58 9.10
CA GLU A 89 8.24 -17.26 9.70
C GLU A 89 8.86 -16.30 8.70
N LEU A 90 8.04 -15.42 8.09
CA LEU A 90 8.46 -14.37 7.14
C LEU A 90 9.87 -13.88 7.47
N THR A 91 10.74 -13.83 6.48
CA THR A 91 12.14 -13.42 6.70
C THR A 91 12.16 -12.04 7.37
N PRO A 92 13.13 -11.74 8.23
CA PRO A 92 13.19 -10.45 8.95
C PRO A 92 13.16 -9.25 7.99
N GLU A 93 13.66 -9.44 6.77
CA GLU A 93 13.65 -8.44 5.71
C GLU A 93 12.23 -8.18 5.16
N GLU A 94 11.45 -9.23 4.90
CA GLU A 94 10.05 -9.09 4.47
C GLU A 94 9.20 -8.39 5.55
N ARG A 95 9.47 -8.67 6.83
CA ARG A 95 8.80 -7.98 7.95
C ARG A 95 9.13 -6.49 7.97
N LYS A 96 10.39 -6.15 7.73
CA LYS A 96 10.84 -4.76 7.66
C LYS A 96 10.17 -4.04 6.48
N ALA A 97 10.13 -4.67 5.31
CA ALA A 97 9.51 -4.09 4.12
C ALA A 97 8.00 -3.85 4.31
N THR A 98 7.26 -4.85 4.77
CA THR A 98 5.81 -4.72 5.05
C THR A 98 5.51 -3.65 6.09
N ALA A 99 6.38 -3.51 7.09
CA ALA A 99 6.28 -2.46 8.10
C ALA A 99 6.53 -1.06 7.53
N ILE A 100 7.56 -0.89 6.71
CA ILE A 100 7.86 0.39 6.05
C ILE A 100 6.69 0.80 5.16
N GLU A 101 6.14 -0.12 4.36
CA GLU A 101 4.96 0.15 3.54
C GLU A 101 3.75 0.58 4.37
N PHE A 102 3.49 -0.12 5.47
CA PHE A 102 2.37 0.20 6.36
C PHE A 102 2.53 1.57 7.02
N LEU A 103 3.73 1.89 7.50
CA LEU A 103 4.03 3.20 8.08
C LEU A 103 3.93 4.32 7.04
N ASN A 104 4.41 4.11 5.82
CA ASN A 104 4.26 5.07 4.72
C ASN A 104 2.79 5.36 4.40
N LYS A 105 1.94 4.32 4.37
CA LYS A 105 0.48 4.49 4.21
C LYS A 105 -0.13 5.29 5.36
N LYS A 106 0.29 5.03 6.60
CA LYS A 106 -0.13 5.82 7.78
C LYS A 106 0.31 7.28 7.68
N ILE A 107 1.55 7.55 7.26
CA ILE A 107 2.05 8.93 7.02
C ILE A 107 1.16 9.63 5.99
N GLN A 108 0.87 8.98 4.86
CA GLN A 108 0.03 9.58 3.83
C GLN A 108 -1.38 9.89 4.33
N ARG A 109 -1.96 9.01 5.15
CA ARG A 109 -3.28 9.23 5.75
C ARG A 109 -3.24 10.35 6.80
N ALA A 110 -2.24 10.34 7.68
CA ALA A 110 -2.06 11.35 8.72
C ALA A 110 -1.82 12.74 8.10
N LYS A 111 -1.03 12.83 7.02
CA LYS A 111 -0.88 14.10 6.27
C LYS A 111 -2.20 14.63 5.69
N LYS A 112 -3.13 13.73 5.36
CA LYS A 112 -4.43 14.11 4.78
C LYS A 112 -5.49 14.42 5.83
N PHE A 113 -5.47 13.73 6.97
CA PHE A 113 -6.60 13.71 7.91
C PHE A 113 -6.20 13.81 9.39
N GLY A 114 -4.91 13.70 9.72
CA GLY A 114 -4.39 13.69 11.09
C GLY A 114 -3.72 15.00 11.48
N THR A 115 -3.09 15.00 12.64
CA THR A 115 -2.33 16.15 13.17
C THR A 115 -0.85 16.07 12.78
N GLU A 116 -0.13 17.18 12.92
CA GLU A 116 1.30 17.22 12.66
C GLU A 116 2.09 16.31 13.63
N GLU A 117 1.63 16.21 14.88
CA GLU A 117 2.20 15.33 15.90
C GLU A 117 2.11 13.87 15.49
N ASP A 118 0.95 13.43 14.96
CA ASP A 118 0.78 12.06 14.45
C ASP A 118 1.80 11.74 13.35
N VAL A 119 2.03 12.69 12.43
CA VAL A 119 3.00 12.51 11.34
C VAL A 119 4.42 12.35 11.88
N GLU A 120 4.78 13.10 12.91
CA GLU A 120 6.10 13.00 13.55
C GLU A 120 6.30 11.69 14.30
N GLU A 121 5.30 11.22 15.06
CA GLU A 121 5.35 9.93 15.75
C GLU A 121 5.54 8.78 14.75
N ILE A 122 4.80 8.81 13.64
CA ILE A 122 4.91 7.80 12.61
C ILE A 122 6.30 7.86 11.95
N LYS A 123 6.86 9.04 11.67
CA LYS A 123 8.24 9.19 11.17
C LYS A 123 9.28 8.62 12.13
N LYS A 124 9.15 8.85 13.44
CA LYS A 124 10.04 8.27 14.46
C LYS A 124 9.98 6.74 14.46
N SER A 125 8.77 6.19 14.33
CA SER A 125 8.60 4.73 14.23
C SER A 125 9.24 4.16 12.96
N LEU A 126 9.14 4.87 11.83
CA LEU A 126 9.77 4.50 10.56
C LEU A 126 11.29 4.44 10.72
N GLN A 127 11.92 5.45 11.33
CA GLN A 127 13.36 5.45 11.60
C GLN A 127 13.80 4.31 12.52
N ARG A 128 13.00 3.96 13.54
CA ARG A 128 13.29 2.80 14.40
C ARG A 128 13.24 1.49 13.60
N VAL A 129 12.24 1.33 12.74
CA VAL A 129 12.09 0.15 11.88
C VAL A 129 13.22 0.07 10.85
N GLU A 130 13.67 1.19 10.30
CA GLU A 130 14.82 1.20 9.39
C GLU A 130 16.11 0.76 10.08
N LYS A 131 16.33 1.19 11.32
CA LYS A 131 17.53 0.86 12.10
C LYS A 131 17.50 -0.57 12.65
N PHE A 132 16.37 -1.00 13.22
CA PHE A 132 16.29 -2.22 14.02
C PHE A 132 15.32 -3.27 13.46
N GLY A 133 14.46 -2.92 12.51
CA GLY A 133 13.41 -3.79 12.01
C GLY A 133 12.19 -3.86 12.93
N VAL A 134 11.41 -4.95 12.79
CA VAL A 134 10.18 -5.18 13.56
C VAL A 134 10.22 -6.53 14.26
N GLU A 135 10.08 -6.52 15.57
CA GLU A 135 9.95 -7.72 16.39
C GLU A 135 8.48 -8.14 16.53
N LEU A 136 8.22 -9.44 16.54
CA LEU A 136 6.88 -10.03 16.65
C LEU A 136 6.13 -9.61 17.92
N GLY A 137 6.83 -9.29 19.01
CA GLY A 137 6.19 -8.88 20.27
C GLY A 137 5.56 -7.48 20.23
N THR A 138 5.93 -6.65 19.24
CA THR A 138 5.57 -5.23 19.20
C THR A 138 4.12 -5.00 18.79
N SER A 139 3.56 -3.85 19.19
CA SER A 139 2.25 -3.39 18.70
C SER A 139 2.22 -3.31 17.17
N LEU A 140 3.31 -2.85 16.57
CA LEU A 140 3.44 -2.69 15.13
C LEU A 140 3.34 -4.03 14.39
N ALA A 141 3.96 -5.09 14.90
CA ALA A 141 3.81 -6.44 14.34
C ALA A 141 2.37 -6.95 14.38
N ARG A 142 1.61 -6.63 15.45
CA ARG A 142 0.20 -6.99 15.57
C ARG A 142 -0.68 -6.25 14.57
N GLU A 143 -0.35 -4.99 14.28
CA GLU A 143 -1.07 -4.17 13.31
C GLU A 143 -0.85 -4.61 11.86
N ILE A 144 0.36 -5.08 11.53
CA ILE A 144 0.69 -5.61 10.20
C ILE A 144 0.17 -7.06 10.05
N GLY A 145 -0.18 -7.72 11.15
CA GLY A 145 -0.67 -9.10 11.15
C GLY A 145 0.46 -10.14 11.08
N LEU A 146 1.68 -9.76 11.49
CA LEU A 146 2.84 -10.65 11.55
C LEU A 146 2.81 -11.59 12.76
N THR A 147 1.95 -11.33 13.75
CA THR A 147 1.78 -12.19 14.93
C THR A 147 0.68 -13.24 14.71
N SER A 148 0.92 -14.46 15.18
CA SER A 148 -0.03 -15.58 15.12
C SER A 148 -1.43 -15.16 15.56
N LYS A 149 -2.43 -15.33 14.66
CA LYS A 149 -3.84 -14.93 14.85
C LYS A 149 -4.48 -15.49 16.13
N GLU A 150 -3.94 -16.58 16.67
CA GLU A 150 -4.38 -17.21 17.92
C GLU A 150 -4.41 -16.23 19.11
N ASN A 151 -3.48 -15.27 19.15
CA ASN A 151 -3.42 -14.25 20.20
C ASN A 151 -4.36 -13.05 19.96
N LEU A 152 -4.91 -12.88 18.76
CA LEU A 152 -5.91 -11.85 18.45
C LEU A 152 -7.34 -12.35 18.69
N ASP A 153 -7.63 -13.62 18.44
CA ASP A 153 -8.99 -14.18 18.61
C ASP A 153 -9.38 -14.48 20.07
N GLY A 154 -8.40 -14.60 20.99
CA GLY A 154 -8.65 -14.84 22.43
C GLY A 154 -9.38 -13.70 23.17
N ARG A 155 -9.59 -12.54 22.53
CA ARG A 155 -10.33 -11.39 23.10
C ARG A 155 -11.78 -11.25 22.62
N ARG A 156 -12.29 -12.17 21.80
CA ARG A 156 -13.74 -12.35 21.62
C ARG A 156 -14.30 -13.25 22.72
N ARG A 157 -14.15 -12.84 23.98
CA ARG A 157 -14.92 -13.46 25.08
C ARG A 157 -16.39 -13.09 24.87
N HIS A 158 -17.14 -14.07 24.36
CA HIS A 158 -18.60 -14.14 24.33
C HIS A 158 -19.25 -13.34 25.48
N HIS A 159 -19.69 -12.12 25.18
CA HIS A 159 -20.60 -11.34 26.03
C HIS A 159 -22.05 -11.52 25.60
N ASN A 160 -22.41 -12.71 25.12
CA ASN A 160 -23.78 -12.99 24.73
C ASN A 160 -24.49 -13.86 25.75
N ASN A 161 -25.64 -13.33 26.19
CA ASN A 161 -26.75 -13.99 26.88
C ASN A 161 -26.65 -14.13 28.41
N HIS A 162 -26.86 -13.03 29.12
CA HIS A 162 -27.45 -13.05 30.47
C HIS A 162 -28.65 -12.10 30.67
N ARG A 163 -29.26 -11.59 29.59
CA ARG A 163 -30.48 -10.75 29.66
C ARG A 163 -31.77 -11.52 29.40
N GLY A 164 -31.85 -12.77 29.85
CA GLY A 164 -32.96 -13.68 29.52
C GLY A 164 -33.93 -14.04 30.64
N ASN A 165 -33.62 -13.84 31.93
CA ASN A 165 -34.44 -14.42 33.00
C ASN A 165 -34.96 -13.42 34.04
N ARG A 166 -35.72 -12.42 33.59
CA ARG A 166 -36.44 -11.49 34.49
C ARG A 166 -37.95 -11.45 34.24
N LYS A 167 -38.54 -12.57 33.79
CA LYS A 167 -40.00 -12.71 33.59
C LYS A 167 -40.55 -13.99 34.22
N PHE A 168 -40.31 -14.22 35.51
CA PHE A 168 -41.16 -15.15 36.28
C PHE A 168 -41.06 -14.97 37.81
N ARG A 169 -41.45 -13.80 38.34
CA ARG A 169 -41.91 -13.72 39.75
C ARG A 169 -43.13 -12.82 39.88
N GLY A 170 -44.16 -13.14 39.10
CA GLY A 170 -45.54 -12.93 39.53
C GLY A 170 -46.00 -14.16 40.31
N ARG A 171 -45.90 -14.15 41.64
CA ARG A 171 -46.68 -15.02 42.53
C ARG A 171 -47.08 -14.16 43.73
N GLY A 172 -48.38 -13.88 43.78
CA GLY A 172 -48.96 -12.87 44.65
C GLY A 172 -48.97 -13.18 46.14
N ARG A 173 -49.37 -12.15 46.88
CA ARG A 173 -50.05 -12.11 48.18
C ARG A 173 -50.69 -10.71 48.19
N ARG A 174 -52.02 -10.67 48.05
CA ARG A 174 -52.96 -10.40 49.14
C ARG A 174 -52.72 -9.04 49.77
#